data_AF-A0A7Z6Y502-F1
#
_entry.id   AF-A0A7Z6Y502-F1
#
_cell.length_a   1.000
_cell.length_b   1.000
_cell.length_c   1.000
_cell.angle_alpha   90.00
_cell.angle_beta   90.00
_cell.angle_gamma   90.00
#
_symmetry.space_group_name_H-M   'P 1'
#
loop_
_entity.id
_entity.type
_entity.pdbx_description
1 polymer ?
#
loop_
_entity_poly.entity_id
_entity_poly.type
_entity_poly.pdbx_seq_one_letter_code
_entity_poly.pdbx_strand_id
1 'polypeptide(L)'
;MSFFDLNRQLDSQHIIENGISIMDYSTSTFDLAGTLQKTLVGRYKLRANFPLDKIHECLEHEEIQRHRKESGHWYDPLQTLGEPMINEYYTFVNGLSQRLGFDFVFEHNPLVRYHIPTTLDDRYRLPDGELFTHHSDTLLGDYFQQINIWLPFCDVKNTAALSVCSKRASLRALKTFAHEQSYSYDEYKDSRIDFFDYAKQRPQFISDLRMDAMPTNLRYGQCLMFDPRVLHGTAENTENVTRVSMDFRIIPVDDYESIIKELQLQGGRPNSYEGEGLIKGEFYNALTAREVVSR
;
A
#
# COMPACT_ATOMS: atom_id res chain seq x y z
N MET A 1 2.08 25.17 -9.54
CA MET A 1 3.10 24.19 -9.97
C MET A 1 2.35 23.09 -10.68
N SER A 2 2.86 22.52 -11.78
CA SER A 2 2.14 21.46 -12.49
C SER A 2 2.21 20.14 -11.73
N PHE A 3 1.08 19.43 -11.62
CA PHE A 3 1.02 18.06 -11.07
C PHE A 3 1.62 17.00 -12.00
N PHE A 4 1.89 17.36 -13.27
CA PHE A 4 2.34 16.46 -14.34
C PHE A 4 3.77 16.78 -14.81
N ASP A 5 4.55 17.46 -13.97
CA ASP A 5 5.97 17.76 -14.18
C ASP A 5 6.82 16.86 -13.29
N LEU A 6 7.34 15.77 -13.85
CA LEU A 6 8.04 14.72 -13.10
C LEU A 6 9.18 15.24 -12.22
N ASN A 7 10.05 16.09 -12.76
CA ASN A 7 11.20 16.59 -12.02
C ASN A 7 10.74 17.44 -10.82
N ARG A 8 9.77 18.32 -11.03
CA ARG A 8 9.20 19.11 -9.92
C ARG A 8 8.50 18.24 -8.89
N GLN A 9 7.81 17.18 -9.31
CA GLN A 9 7.13 16.26 -8.40
C GLN A 9 8.10 15.37 -7.60
N LEU A 10 9.24 14.98 -8.17
CA LEU A 10 10.30 14.28 -7.43
C LEU A 10 11.05 15.21 -6.45
N ASP A 11 11.00 16.52 -6.66
CA ASP A 11 11.56 17.55 -5.77
C ASP A 11 10.55 18.14 -4.79
N SER A 12 9.26 17.83 -4.93
CA SER A 12 8.20 18.47 -4.15
C SER A 12 8.23 18.04 -2.68
N GLN A 13 7.82 18.95 -1.80
CA GLN A 13 7.49 18.59 -0.42
C GLN A 13 6.22 17.76 -0.38
N HIS A 14 6.14 16.90 0.63
CA HIS A 14 4.98 16.04 0.87
C HIS A 14 4.61 16.12 2.34
N ILE A 15 3.32 15.98 2.65
CA ILE A 15 2.78 16.09 4.00
C ILE A 15 3.42 15.11 4.99
N ILE A 16 3.86 13.94 4.50
CA ILE A 16 4.74 13.04 5.25
C ILE A 16 6.19 13.48 5.02
N GLU A 17 6.63 14.49 5.77
CA GLU A 17 7.92 15.18 5.55
C GLU A 17 9.11 14.22 5.54
N ASN A 18 9.17 13.33 6.54
CA ASN A 18 10.25 12.34 6.72
C ASN A 18 10.09 11.10 5.84
N GLY A 19 9.03 11.04 5.02
CA GLY A 19 8.69 9.91 4.14
C GLY A 19 7.86 8.83 4.83
N ILE A 20 8.01 8.65 6.14
CA ILE A 20 7.18 7.74 6.94
C ILE A 20 6.69 8.43 8.21
N SER A 21 5.54 7.99 8.71
CA SER A 21 4.97 8.35 10.01
C SER A 21 4.21 7.16 10.58
N ILE A 22 4.35 6.89 11.87
CA ILE A 22 3.59 5.83 12.56
C ILE A 22 2.52 6.51 13.39
N MET A 23 1.30 5.98 13.33
CA MET A 23 0.14 6.56 13.98
C MET A 23 -0.63 5.51 14.80
N ASP A 24 -0.83 5.77 16.10
CA ASP A 24 -1.55 4.87 17.02
C ASP A 24 -3.06 5.11 17.04
N TYR A 25 -3.92 4.20 16.58
CA TYR A 25 -5.37 4.33 16.67
C TYR A 25 -5.99 3.54 17.84
N SER A 26 -7.18 3.94 18.28
CA SER A 26 -7.91 3.28 19.37
C SER A 26 -8.55 1.98 18.89
N THR A 27 -8.00 0.83 19.29
CA THR A 27 -8.57 -0.50 19.00
C THR A 27 -9.87 -0.77 19.77
N SER A 28 -10.13 -0.01 20.85
CA SER A 28 -11.44 -0.02 21.52
C SER A 28 -12.53 0.73 20.75
N THR A 29 -12.13 1.65 19.87
CA THR A 29 -13.06 2.41 19.01
C THR A 29 -13.20 1.76 17.65
N PHE A 30 -12.11 1.21 17.11
CA PHE A 30 -12.05 0.56 15.81
C PHE A 30 -11.62 -0.90 15.98
N ASP A 31 -12.57 -1.84 16.04
CA ASP A 31 -12.32 -3.29 16.17
C ASP A 31 -12.16 -3.94 14.79
N LEU A 32 -11.22 -3.40 14.01
CA LEU A 32 -10.92 -3.87 12.66
C LEU A 32 -10.48 -5.34 12.64
N ALA A 33 -9.68 -5.78 13.60
CA ALA A 33 -9.20 -7.15 13.69
C ALA A 33 -10.30 -8.12 14.12
N GLY A 34 -11.10 -7.79 15.14
CA GLY A 34 -12.20 -8.62 15.59
C GLY A 34 -13.31 -8.73 14.53
N THR A 35 -13.59 -7.64 13.81
CA THR A 35 -14.54 -7.65 12.69
C THR A 35 -14.03 -8.55 11.56
N LEU A 36 -12.75 -8.46 11.19
CA LEU A 36 -12.15 -9.32 10.17
C LEU A 36 -12.20 -10.78 10.60
N GLN A 37 -11.77 -11.10 11.82
CA GLN A 37 -11.81 -12.46 12.36
C GLN A 37 -13.21 -13.07 12.23
N LYS A 38 -14.27 -12.37 12.65
CA LYS A 38 -15.66 -12.83 12.54
C LYS A 38 -16.07 -13.08 11.08
N THR A 39 -15.69 -12.19 10.17
CA THR A 39 -15.94 -12.39 8.73
C THR A 39 -15.26 -13.66 8.22
N LEU A 40 -14.00 -13.90 8.62
CA LEU A 40 -13.22 -15.05 8.15
C LEU A 40 -13.70 -16.39 8.72
N VAL A 41 -14.28 -16.41 9.93
CA VAL A 41 -14.96 -17.59 10.48
C VAL A 41 -16.02 -18.12 9.51
N GLY A 42 -16.88 -17.24 8.99
CA GLY A 42 -17.90 -17.60 8.02
C GLY A 42 -17.32 -17.97 6.65
N ARG A 43 -16.40 -17.14 6.14
CA ARG A 43 -15.80 -17.30 4.79
C ARG A 43 -15.07 -18.63 4.62
N TYR A 44 -14.26 -19.00 5.61
CA TYR A 44 -13.39 -20.17 5.56
C TYR A 44 -13.83 -21.31 6.48
N LYS A 45 -15.02 -21.22 7.08
CA LYS A 45 -15.59 -22.22 8.01
C LYS A 45 -14.64 -22.54 9.19
N LEU A 46 -13.99 -21.51 9.73
CA LEU A 46 -13.02 -21.64 10.81
C LEU A 46 -13.72 -21.80 12.17
N ARG A 47 -12.94 -22.15 13.20
CA ARG A 47 -13.40 -22.05 14.59
C ARG A 47 -13.58 -20.58 14.97
N ALA A 48 -14.58 -20.27 15.80
CA ALA A 48 -14.97 -18.89 16.12
C ALA A 48 -13.84 -18.03 16.71
N ASN A 49 -12.95 -18.63 17.51
CA ASN A 49 -11.84 -17.93 18.17
C ASN A 49 -10.51 -18.49 17.64
N PHE A 50 -9.89 -17.77 16.71
CA PHE A 50 -8.55 -18.09 16.20
C PHE A 50 -7.72 -16.81 16.09
N PRO A 51 -6.43 -16.82 16.44
CA PRO A 51 -5.61 -15.62 16.30
C PRO A 51 -5.31 -15.37 14.81
N LEU A 52 -5.54 -14.14 14.33
CA LEU A 52 -5.42 -13.79 12.89
C LEU A 52 -4.01 -14.06 12.35
N ASP A 53 -2.99 -13.83 13.17
CA ASP A 53 -1.60 -14.12 12.85
C ASP A 53 -1.28 -15.63 12.75
N LYS A 54 -2.23 -16.51 13.08
CA LYS A 54 -2.17 -17.96 12.88
C LYS A 54 -3.21 -18.47 11.89
N ILE A 55 -3.80 -17.61 11.06
CA ILE A 55 -4.80 -18.04 10.08
C ILE A 55 -4.27 -19.15 9.15
N HIS A 56 -2.99 -19.11 8.80
CA HIS A 56 -2.34 -20.16 8.01
C HIS A 56 -2.30 -21.55 8.69
N GLU A 57 -2.44 -21.63 10.01
CA GLU A 57 -2.54 -22.88 10.75
C GLU A 57 -3.99 -23.37 10.86
N CYS A 58 -4.96 -22.49 10.55
CA CYS A 58 -6.39 -22.75 10.69
C CYS A 58 -7.06 -23.16 9.37
N LEU A 59 -6.41 -22.87 8.24
CA LEU A 59 -6.90 -23.19 6.90
C LEU A 59 -6.47 -24.61 6.49
N GLU A 60 -7.34 -25.26 5.71
CA GLU A 60 -7.00 -26.54 5.08
C GLU A 60 -5.83 -26.39 4.09
N HIS A 61 -5.02 -27.44 3.93
CA HIS A 61 -3.83 -27.38 3.08
C HIS A 61 -4.17 -26.99 1.63
N GLU A 62 -5.25 -27.54 1.07
CA GLU A 62 -5.71 -27.23 -0.28
C GLU A 62 -6.06 -25.74 -0.45
N GLU A 63 -6.64 -25.14 0.58
CA GLU A 63 -7.01 -23.73 0.59
C GLU A 63 -5.75 -22.85 0.59
N ILE A 64 -4.74 -23.20 1.40
CA ILE A 64 -3.44 -22.54 1.39
C ILE A 64 -2.76 -22.67 0.02
N GLN A 65 -2.79 -23.85 -0.61
CA GLN A 65 -2.17 -24.06 -1.93
C GLN A 65 -2.87 -23.30 -3.05
N ARG A 66 -4.20 -23.16 -2.97
CA ARG A 66 -4.98 -22.34 -3.91
C ARG A 66 -4.51 -20.89 -3.88
N HIS A 67 -4.31 -20.37 -2.67
CA HIS A 67 -3.87 -19.00 -2.39
C HIS A 67 -2.37 -18.76 -2.60
N ARG A 68 -1.53 -19.81 -2.52
CA ARG A 68 -0.07 -19.70 -2.74
C ARG A 68 0.37 -19.44 -4.18
N LYS A 69 -0.48 -19.71 -5.18
CA LYS A 69 -0.13 -19.57 -6.61
C LYS A 69 0.10 -18.12 -7.05
N GLU A 70 -0.19 -17.14 -6.19
CA GLU A 70 -0.11 -15.71 -6.49
C GLU A 70 0.96 -15.02 -5.64
N SER A 71 2.23 -15.37 -5.84
CA SER A 71 3.37 -14.65 -5.22
C SER A 71 3.48 -14.73 -3.70
N GLY A 72 2.93 -15.75 -3.04
CA GLY A 72 3.03 -15.92 -1.57
C GLY A 72 2.12 -14.99 -0.76
N HIS A 73 1.27 -14.25 -1.46
CA HIS A 73 0.17 -13.48 -0.91
C HIS A 73 -1.15 -14.04 -1.43
N TRP A 74 -2.17 -14.09 -0.59
CA TRP A 74 -3.52 -13.95 -1.10
C TRP A 74 -4.14 -12.69 -0.55
N TYR A 75 -5.20 -12.26 -1.19
CA TYR A 75 -5.89 -11.05 -0.82
C TYR A 75 -7.40 -11.20 -0.95
N ASP A 76 -8.11 -10.51 -0.07
CA ASP A 76 -9.53 -10.29 -0.18
C ASP A 76 -9.76 -8.79 -0.42
N PRO A 77 -10.36 -8.40 -1.56
CA PRO A 77 -10.84 -7.04 -1.73
C PRO A 77 -11.91 -6.75 -0.67
N LEU A 78 -11.87 -5.56 -0.07
CA LEU A 78 -12.78 -5.14 1.00
C LEU A 78 -14.25 -5.39 0.65
N GLN A 79 -14.66 -5.09 -0.58
CA GLN A 79 -16.05 -5.24 -1.02
C GLN A 79 -16.53 -6.71 -1.01
N THR A 80 -15.61 -7.68 -0.97
CA THR A 80 -15.93 -9.11 -0.85
C THR A 80 -16.01 -9.61 0.60
N LEU A 81 -15.64 -8.79 1.57
CA LEU A 81 -15.64 -9.12 3.01
C LEU A 81 -16.97 -8.79 3.70
N GLY A 82 -17.91 -8.22 2.97
CA GLY A 82 -19.28 -7.95 3.42
C GLY A 82 -19.43 -6.65 4.23
N GLU A 83 -20.69 -6.28 4.45
CA GLU A 83 -21.07 -5.01 5.09
C GLU A 83 -20.39 -4.72 6.43
N PRO A 84 -20.19 -5.69 7.34
CA PRO A 84 -19.54 -5.40 8.63
C PRO A 84 -18.12 -4.84 8.45
N MET A 85 -17.31 -5.42 7.55
CA MET A 85 -15.95 -4.95 7.30
C MET A 85 -15.93 -3.61 6.55
N ILE A 86 -16.84 -3.42 5.60
CA ILE A 86 -16.97 -2.14 4.86
C ILE A 86 -17.31 -1.00 5.84
N ASN A 87 -18.29 -1.21 6.72
CA ASN A 87 -18.72 -0.21 7.69
C ASN A 87 -17.62 0.11 8.71
N GLU A 88 -16.87 -0.89 9.17
CA GLU A 88 -15.75 -0.70 10.09
C GLU A 88 -14.62 0.09 9.42
N TYR A 89 -14.31 -0.20 8.14
CA TYR A 89 -13.34 0.57 7.36
C TYR A 89 -13.78 2.03 7.17
N TYR A 90 -15.04 2.28 6.81
CA TYR A 90 -15.56 3.65 6.65
C TYR A 90 -15.57 4.43 7.96
N THR A 91 -15.90 3.77 9.07
CA THR A 91 -15.81 4.35 10.42
C THR A 91 -14.37 4.72 10.76
N PHE A 92 -13.42 3.82 10.48
CA PHE A 92 -11.99 4.09 10.67
C PHE A 92 -11.48 5.24 9.81
N VAL A 93 -11.83 5.27 8.52
CA VAL A 93 -11.45 6.34 7.57
C VAL A 93 -12.02 7.69 8.01
N ASN A 94 -13.28 7.73 8.47
CA ASN A 94 -13.85 8.95 9.02
C ASN A 94 -13.08 9.41 10.27
N GLY A 95 -12.81 8.50 11.21
CA GLY A 95 -12.02 8.80 12.41
C GLY A 95 -10.61 9.28 12.09
N LEU A 96 -9.99 8.72 11.05
CA LEU A 96 -8.70 9.16 10.53
C LEU A 96 -8.76 10.61 10.04
N SER A 97 -9.81 11.01 9.31
CA SER A 97 -9.99 12.41 8.87
C SER A 97 -10.09 13.40 10.03
N GLN A 98 -10.74 13.02 11.14
CA GLN A 98 -10.84 13.86 12.32
C GLN A 98 -9.47 14.04 12.98
N ARG A 99 -8.69 12.96 13.04
CA ARG A 99 -7.37 12.99 13.65
C ARG A 99 -6.34 13.74 12.83
N LEU A 100 -6.37 13.57 11.51
CA LEU A 100 -5.45 14.27 10.59
C LEU A 100 -5.81 15.75 10.45
N GLY A 101 -7.04 16.14 10.78
CA GLY A 101 -7.49 17.53 10.75
C GLY A 101 -7.94 18.01 9.37
N PHE A 102 -7.88 17.17 8.34
CA PHE A 102 -8.32 17.47 6.98
C PHE A 102 -9.20 16.35 6.41
N ASP A 103 -9.96 16.67 5.37
CA ASP A 103 -10.75 15.69 4.61
C ASP A 103 -9.97 15.14 3.43
N PHE A 104 -10.30 13.95 2.98
CA PHE A 104 -9.61 13.28 1.89
C PHE A 104 -10.53 12.36 1.08
N VAL A 105 -10.16 12.15 -0.18
CA VAL A 105 -10.65 11.00 -0.96
C VAL A 105 -9.84 9.77 -0.58
N PHE A 106 -10.44 8.59 -0.63
CA PHE A 106 -9.82 7.34 -0.17
C PHE A 106 -10.19 6.18 -1.08
N GLU A 107 -9.31 5.19 -1.19
CA GLU A 107 -9.51 3.99 -1.99
C GLU A 107 -10.77 3.23 -1.54
N HIS A 108 -11.66 2.93 -2.49
CA HIS A 108 -12.98 2.37 -2.17
C HIS A 108 -12.96 0.86 -1.92
N ASN A 109 -11.96 0.15 -2.44
CA ASN A 109 -11.88 -1.31 -2.37
C ASN A 109 -10.45 -1.78 -2.04
N PRO A 110 -9.89 -1.37 -0.88
CA PRO A 110 -8.56 -1.78 -0.49
C PRO A 110 -8.45 -3.30 -0.30
N LEU A 111 -7.23 -3.80 -0.46
CA LEU A 111 -6.94 -5.23 -0.36
C LEU A 111 -6.51 -5.58 1.07
N VAL A 112 -7.22 -6.54 1.68
CA VAL A 112 -6.70 -7.24 2.86
C VAL A 112 -5.76 -8.33 2.37
N ARG A 113 -4.48 -8.23 2.71
CA ARG A 113 -3.42 -9.14 2.30
C ARG A 113 -3.00 -10.05 3.44
N TYR A 114 -2.77 -11.31 3.09
CA TYR A 114 -2.29 -12.35 4.00
C TYR A 114 -0.92 -12.81 3.51
N HIS A 115 0.11 -12.49 4.29
CA HIS A 115 1.47 -12.86 3.99
C HIS A 115 1.91 -13.96 4.96
N ILE A 116 1.82 -15.20 4.50
CA ILE A 116 2.10 -16.40 5.30
C ILE A 116 3.58 -16.77 5.33
N PRO A 117 4.01 -17.61 6.27
CA PRO A 117 5.36 -18.16 6.27
C PRO A 117 5.63 -19.02 5.03
N THR A 118 6.27 -18.44 4.01
CA THR A 118 6.57 -19.10 2.74
C THR A 118 7.63 -18.33 1.95
N THR A 119 8.26 -19.01 0.99
CA THR A 119 9.04 -18.38 -0.08
C THR A 119 8.12 -17.69 -1.07
N LEU A 120 8.55 -16.56 -1.62
CA LEU A 120 7.81 -15.86 -2.68
C LEU A 120 8.21 -16.40 -4.07
N ASP A 121 7.42 -16.01 -5.08
CA ASP A 121 7.60 -16.41 -6.49
C ASP A 121 8.91 -15.86 -7.08
N ASP A 122 9.55 -16.67 -7.94
CA ASP A 122 10.85 -16.39 -8.52
C ASP A 122 10.88 -15.15 -9.45
N ARG A 123 9.73 -14.61 -9.88
CA ARG A 123 9.66 -13.41 -10.73
C ARG A 123 10.32 -12.17 -10.11
N TYR A 124 10.40 -12.12 -8.78
CA TYR A 124 11.03 -11.05 -8.01
C TYR A 124 12.47 -11.36 -7.60
N ARG A 125 13.02 -12.49 -8.05
CA ARG A 125 14.41 -12.83 -7.80
C ARG A 125 15.34 -12.11 -8.78
N LEU A 126 16.47 -11.73 -8.24
CA LEU A 126 17.60 -11.22 -9.01
C LEU A 126 18.47 -12.38 -9.52
N PRO A 127 19.45 -12.09 -10.40
CA PRO A 127 20.36 -13.13 -10.90
C PRO A 127 21.18 -13.86 -9.82
N ASP A 128 21.36 -13.26 -8.64
CA ASP A 128 22.01 -13.87 -7.48
C ASP A 128 21.07 -14.77 -6.65
N GLY A 129 19.79 -14.87 -7.01
CA GLY A 129 18.75 -15.64 -6.33
C GLY A 129 18.04 -14.89 -5.19
N GLU A 130 18.54 -13.71 -4.82
CA GLU A 130 17.99 -12.90 -3.74
C GLU A 130 16.71 -12.17 -4.17
N LEU A 131 15.80 -11.97 -3.22
CA LEU A 131 14.52 -11.30 -3.48
C LEU A 131 14.69 -9.78 -3.58
N PHE A 132 14.01 -9.15 -4.55
CA PHE A 132 13.86 -7.70 -4.62
C PHE A 132 12.44 -7.32 -5.06
N THR A 133 11.67 -6.75 -4.13
CA THR A 133 10.27 -6.36 -4.34
C THR A 133 10.04 -4.86 -4.17
N HIS A 134 11.10 -4.09 -3.88
CA HIS A 134 10.98 -2.67 -3.56
C HIS A 134 10.59 -1.85 -4.79
N HIS A 135 9.52 -1.08 -4.65
CA HIS A 135 9.01 -0.18 -5.68
C HIS A 135 8.38 1.06 -5.04
N SER A 136 8.12 2.06 -5.87
CA SER A 136 7.36 3.25 -5.54
C SER A 136 5.98 3.14 -6.18
N ASP A 137 4.94 3.51 -5.47
CA ASP A 137 3.57 3.48 -6.01
C ASP A 137 3.41 4.54 -7.12
N THR A 138 4.21 5.60 -7.12
CA THR A 138 4.21 6.56 -8.23
C THR A 138 4.64 5.97 -9.59
N LEU A 139 5.17 4.74 -9.62
CA LEU A 139 5.50 3.99 -10.85
C LEU A 139 4.32 3.14 -11.35
N LEU A 140 3.17 3.22 -10.66
CA LEU A 140 1.91 2.52 -10.93
C LEU A 140 0.73 3.49 -11.17
N GLY A 141 1.01 4.77 -11.41
CA GLY A 141 0.00 5.78 -11.67
C GLY A 141 -0.37 6.63 -10.45
N ASP A 142 0.04 6.27 -9.24
CA ASP A 142 -0.33 7.00 -8.03
C ASP A 142 0.17 8.46 -8.05
N TYR A 143 -0.69 9.37 -7.56
CA TYR A 143 -0.34 10.80 -7.50
C TYR A 143 0.68 11.06 -6.40
N PHE A 144 1.55 12.06 -6.62
CA PHE A 144 2.62 12.43 -5.71
C PHE A 144 2.13 13.05 -4.38
N GLN A 145 0.87 13.49 -4.36
CA GLN A 145 0.18 14.08 -3.19
C GLN A 145 -0.51 13.02 -2.32
N GLN A 146 -0.54 11.77 -2.79
CA GLN A 146 -1.16 10.67 -2.07
C GLN A 146 -0.44 10.35 -0.78
N ILE A 147 -1.17 9.86 0.22
CA ILE A 147 -0.59 9.23 1.40
C ILE A 147 -0.99 7.76 1.36
N ASN A 148 0.01 6.89 1.42
CA ASN A 148 -0.23 5.46 1.56
C ASN A 148 -0.42 5.12 3.04
N ILE A 149 -1.46 4.35 3.34
CA ILE A 149 -1.74 3.85 4.68
C ILE A 149 -1.59 2.34 4.67
N TRP A 150 -0.65 1.82 5.47
CA TRP A 150 -0.47 0.40 5.70
C TRP A 150 -0.87 0.04 7.14
N LEU A 151 -1.90 -0.77 7.27
CA LEU A 151 -2.62 -1.06 8.49
C LEU A 151 -2.57 -2.57 8.80
N PRO A 152 -1.71 -3.02 9.73
CA PRO A 152 -1.73 -4.41 10.19
C PRO A 152 -2.91 -4.68 11.15
N PHE A 153 -3.52 -5.86 11.03
CA PHE A 153 -4.57 -6.38 11.92
C PHE A 153 -4.00 -7.22 13.09
N CYS A 154 -2.69 -7.37 13.15
CA CYS A 154 -1.95 -8.10 14.17
C CYS A 154 -0.58 -7.46 14.35
N ASP A 155 0.17 -7.87 15.38
CA ASP A 155 1.56 -7.43 15.51
C ASP A 155 2.39 -7.95 14.32
N VAL A 156 3.29 -7.10 13.81
CA VAL A 156 4.13 -7.38 12.66
C VAL A 156 5.56 -6.99 12.97
N LYS A 157 6.50 -7.87 12.63
CA LYS A 157 7.93 -7.67 12.90
C LYS A 157 8.80 -8.29 11.81
N ASN A 158 10.01 -7.76 11.67
CA ASN A 158 11.07 -8.33 10.83
C ASN A 158 10.56 -8.65 9.43
N THR A 159 10.71 -9.90 8.96
CA THR A 159 10.32 -10.32 7.61
C THR A 159 8.80 -10.38 7.38
N ALA A 160 8.01 -10.37 8.46
CA ALA A 160 6.55 -10.22 8.38
C ALA A 160 6.12 -8.74 8.31
N ALA A 161 7.01 -7.78 8.51
CA ALA A 161 6.69 -6.36 8.36
C ALA A 161 6.80 -5.88 6.90
N LEU A 162 6.27 -4.68 6.61
CA LEU A 162 6.60 -3.98 5.38
C LEU A 162 8.02 -3.42 5.48
N SER A 163 8.84 -3.65 4.45
CA SER A 163 10.19 -3.10 4.37
C SER A 163 10.15 -1.77 3.62
N VAL A 164 10.73 -0.72 4.20
CA VAL A 164 10.76 0.62 3.61
C VAL A 164 12.18 1.16 3.56
N CYS A 165 12.52 1.82 2.47
CA CYS A 165 13.74 2.62 2.38
C CYS A 165 13.50 4.00 3.02
N SER A 166 14.56 4.69 3.39
CA SER A 166 14.51 6.10 3.72
C SER A 166 14.01 6.94 2.54
N LYS A 167 13.33 8.06 2.83
CA LYS A 167 12.90 9.02 1.80
C LYS A 167 14.07 9.46 0.91
N ARG A 168 15.25 9.68 1.52
CA ARG A 168 16.45 10.14 0.81
C ARG A 168 16.94 9.10 -0.20
N ALA A 169 17.06 7.84 0.20
CA ALA A 169 17.49 6.77 -0.71
C ALA A 169 16.45 6.57 -1.82
N SER A 170 15.16 6.56 -1.45
CA SER A 170 14.05 6.39 -2.40
C SER A 170 14.04 7.48 -3.47
N LEU A 171 14.07 8.76 -3.07
CA LEU A 171 14.10 9.89 -4.00
C LEU A 171 15.36 9.88 -4.88
N ARG A 172 16.53 9.52 -4.32
CA ARG A 172 17.76 9.41 -5.10
C ARG A 172 17.61 8.33 -6.18
N ALA A 173 17.08 7.17 -5.81
CA ALA A 173 16.88 6.05 -6.72
C ALA A 173 15.90 6.42 -7.85
N LEU A 174 14.73 6.97 -7.51
CA LEU A 174 13.71 7.37 -8.48
C LEU A 174 14.21 8.47 -9.43
N LYS A 175 14.92 9.48 -8.91
CA LYS A 175 15.51 10.55 -9.74
C LYS A 175 16.58 10.02 -10.69
N THR A 176 17.46 9.15 -10.19
CA THR A 176 18.52 8.55 -11.03
C THR A 176 17.90 7.72 -12.14
N PHE A 177 16.92 6.88 -11.80
CA PHE A 177 16.18 6.07 -12.76
C PHE A 177 15.47 6.95 -13.82
N ALA A 178 14.64 7.89 -13.40
CA ALA A 178 13.90 8.77 -14.31
C ALA A 178 14.83 9.58 -15.23
N HIS A 179 15.94 10.10 -14.68
CA HIS A 179 16.92 10.86 -15.45
C HIS A 179 17.66 9.99 -16.48
N GLU A 180 18.15 8.80 -16.08
CA GLU A 180 18.87 7.90 -17.00
C GLU A 180 17.96 7.36 -18.10
N GLN A 181 16.67 7.16 -17.83
CA GLN A 181 15.69 6.76 -18.84
C GLN A 181 15.13 7.95 -19.66
N SER A 182 15.44 9.19 -19.27
CA SER A 182 14.89 10.41 -19.89
C SER A 182 13.35 10.45 -19.90
N TYR A 183 12.72 9.92 -18.85
CA TYR A 183 11.27 9.80 -18.81
C TYR A 183 10.56 11.15 -18.67
N SER A 184 9.48 11.28 -19.43
CA SER A 184 8.37 12.19 -19.13
C SER A 184 7.55 11.68 -17.94
N TYR A 185 6.62 12.51 -17.45
CA TYR A 185 5.67 12.08 -16.41
C TYR A 185 4.84 10.87 -16.86
N ASP A 186 4.34 10.90 -18.10
CA ASP A 186 3.46 9.85 -18.63
C ASP A 186 4.17 8.51 -18.79
N GLU A 187 5.46 8.51 -19.14
CA GLU A 187 6.27 7.29 -19.19
C GLU A 187 6.61 6.80 -17.78
N TYR A 188 6.99 7.71 -16.88
CA TYR A 188 7.39 7.36 -15.52
C TYR A 188 6.26 6.69 -14.73
N LYS A 189 5.04 7.20 -14.83
CA LYS A 189 3.93 6.71 -14.01
C LYS A 189 3.54 5.26 -14.29
N ASP A 190 3.95 4.69 -15.42
CA ASP A 190 3.67 3.31 -15.83
C ASP A 190 4.98 2.46 -15.91
N SER A 191 6.06 2.91 -15.27
CA SER A 191 7.42 2.35 -15.45
C SER A 191 7.88 1.38 -14.35
N ARG A 192 6.96 0.81 -13.54
CA ARG A 192 7.36 -0.13 -12.46
C ARG A 192 8.15 -1.33 -12.97
N ILE A 193 7.75 -1.91 -14.10
CA ILE A 193 8.45 -3.06 -14.70
C ILE A 193 9.86 -2.64 -15.13
N ASP A 194 9.97 -1.50 -15.81
CA ASP A 194 11.24 -0.93 -16.25
C ASP A 194 12.16 -0.62 -15.05
N PHE A 195 11.61 -0.20 -13.92
CA PHE A 195 12.39 0.01 -12.68
C PHE A 195 13.00 -1.30 -12.17
N PHE A 196 12.25 -2.40 -12.19
CA PHE A 196 12.78 -3.71 -11.80
C PHE A 196 13.87 -4.18 -12.75
N ASP A 197 13.68 -4.04 -14.05
CA ASP A 197 14.68 -4.44 -15.05
C ASP A 197 15.93 -3.56 -15.00
N TYR A 198 15.75 -2.26 -14.75
CA TYR A 198 16.83 -1.31 -14.48
C TYR A 198 17.66 -1.72 -13.27
N ALA A 199 16.98 -2.06 -12.16
CA ALA A 199 17.62 -2.47 -10.93
C ALA A 199 18.39 -3.79 -11.11
N LYS A 200 17.80 -4.80 -11.77
CA LYS A 200 18.42 -6.12 -12.01
C LYS A 200 19.78 -6.03 -12.71
N GLN A 201 19.99 -5.00 -13.53
CA GLN A 201 21.25 -4.78 -14.25
C GLN A 201 22.30 -4.01 -13.43
N ARG A 202 21.97 -3.58 -12.21
CA ARG A 202 22.81 -2.70 -11.37
C ARG A 202 22.97 -3.27 -9.95
N PRO A 203 23.88 -4.24 -9.74
CA PRO A 203 24.06 -4.89 -8.44
C PRO A 203 24.37 -3.90 -7.30
N GLN A 204 25.17 -2.85 -7.55
CA GLN A 204 25.47 -1.85 -6.52
C GLN A 204 24.22 -1.04 -6.12
N PHE A 205 23.39 -0.65 -7.09
CA PHE A 205 22.14 0.06 -6.84
C PHE A 205 21.21 -0.74 -5.93
N ILE A 206 21.07 -2.03 -6.21
CA ILE A 206 20.29 -2.95 -5.38
C ILE A 206 20.91 -3.11 -4.00
N SER A 207 22.23 -3.31 -3.92
CA SER A 207 22.93 -3.44 -2.64
C SER A 207 22.70 -2.23 -1.75
N ASP A 208 22.77 -1.02 -2.32
CA ASP A 208 22.55 0.23 -1.59
C ASP A 208 21.11 0.33 -1.07
N LEU A 209 20.11 -0.02 -1.90
CA LEU A 209 18.71 -0.05 -1.48
C LEU A 209 18.46 -1.09 -0.39
N ARG A 210 19.03 -2.30 -0.52
CA ARG A 210 18.89 -3.36 0.50
C ARG A 210 19.50 -2.97 1.83
N MET A 211 20.64 -2.27 1.85
CA MET A 211 21.26 -1.78 3.08
C MET A 211 20.44 -0.68 3.75
N ASP A 212 19.68 0.11 2.99
CA ASP A 212 18.85 1.20 3.52
C ASP A 212 17.44 0.71 3.92
N ALA A 213 16.96 -0.36 3.30
CA ALA A 213 15.64 -0.92 3.52
C ALA A 213 15.51 -1.56 4.91
N MET A 214 14.57 -1.07 5.72
CA MET A 214 14.34 -1.53 7.08
C MET A 214 12.92 -2.06 7.27
N PRO A 215 12.71 -3.17 8.00
CA PRO A 215 11.38 -3.63 8.36
C PRO A 215 10.71 -2.64 9.31
N THR A 216 9.47 -2.27 9.02
CA THR A 216 8.67 -1.37 9.86
C THR A 216 7.83 -2.16 10.85
N ASN A 217 8.41 -2.47 12.01
CA ASN A 217 7.73 -3.20 13.05
C ASN A 217 6.59 -2.36 13.65
N LEU A 218 5.38 -2.92 13.70
CA LEU A 218 4.18 -2.28 14.22
C LEU A 218 3.43 -3.24 15.14
N ARG A 219 2.73 -2.67 16.12
CA ARG A 219 1.76 -3.40 16.94
C ARG A 219 0.35 -3.22 16.37
N TYR A 220 -0.56 -4.14 16.69
CA TYR A 220 -1.98 -3.89 16.46
C TYR A 220 -2.42 -2.61 17.20
N GLY A 221 -3.21 -1.78 16.52
CA GLY A 221 -3.47 -0.40 16.98
C GLY A 221 -2.49 0.63 16.42
N GLN A 222 -1.56 0.26 15.54
CA GLN A 222 -0.71 1.20 14.82
C GLN A 222 -0.91 1.06 13.30
N CYS A 223 -0.76 2.15 12.56
CA CYS A 223 -0.60 2.11 11.12
C CYS A 223 0.63 2.91 10.68
N LEU A 224 1.18 2.53 9.53
CA LEU A 224 2.23 3.26 8.85
C LEU A 224 1.59 4.15 7.78
N MET A 225 1.87 5.44 7.84
CA MET A 225 1.58 6.41 6.79
C MET A 225 2.87 6.74 6.05
N PHE A 226 2.88 6.71 4.73
CA PHE A 226 4.10 7.00 3.98
C PHE A 226 3.85 7.76 2.68
N ASP A 227 4.88 8.53 2.32
CA ASP A 227 5.02 9.24 1.04
C ASP A 227 5.09 8.20 -0.10
N PRO A 228 4.31 8.33 -1.18
CA PRO A 228 4.16 7.32 -2.22
C PRO A 228 5.45 7.11 -3.00
N ARG A 229 6.40 8.05 -2.87
CA ARG A 229 7.76 7.97 -3.42
C ARG A 229 8.72 7.14 -2.58
N VAL A 230 8.32 6.69 -1.39
CA VAL A 230 9.14 5.80 -0.56
C VAL A 230 9.15 4.41 -1.19
N LEU A 231 10.35 3.94 -1.52
CA LEU A 231 10.55 2.58 -2.01
C LEU A 231 10.24 1.60 -0.88
N HIS A 232 9.29 0.72 -1.14
CA HIS A 232 8.83 -0.25 -0.17
C HIS A 232 8.57 -1.60 -0.82
N GLY A 233 8.70 -2.65 -0.04
CA GLY A 233 8.63 -4.03 -0.51
C GLY A 233 8.32 -5.00 0.62
N THR A 234 8.00 -6.22 0.24
CA THR A 234 7.79 -7.32 1.16
C THR A 234 8.94 -8.33 1.05
N ALA A 235 9.48 -8.76 2.19
CA ALA A 235 10.48 -9.84 2.27
C ALA A 235 9.79 -11.21 2.19
N GLU A 236 10.54 -12.30 2.04
CA GLU A 236 9.97 -13.63 2.33
C GLU A 236 9.68 -13.73 3.82
N ASN A 237 8.45 -14.08 4.21
CA ASN A 237 8.13 -14.22 5.62
C ASN A 237 8.74 -15.50 6.20
N THR A 238 9.80 -15.31 6.98
CA THR A 238 10.49 -16.37 7.75
C THR A 238 10.06 -16.43 9.22
N GLU A 239 9.10 -15.59 9.62
CA GLU A 239 8.51 -15.65 10.95
C GLU A 239 7.52 -16.82 11.04
N ASN A 240 7.13 -17.20 12.25
CA ASN A 240 6.13 -18.25 12.47
C ASN A 240 4.68 -17.70 12.52
N VAL A 241 4.44 -16.54 11.90
CA VAL A 241 3.15 -15.85 11.93
C VAL A 241 2.75 -15.38 10.53
N THR A 242 1.46 -15.32 10.25
CA THR A 242 0.89 -14.61 9.11
C THR A 242 0.82 -13.13 9.43
N ARG A 243 1.37 -12.29 8.56
CA ARG A 243 1.01 -10.88 8.54
C ARG A 243 -0.35 -10.74 7.86
N VAL A 244 -1.33 -10.21 8.59
CA VAL A 244 -2.62 -9.80 8.04
C VAL A 244 -2.66 -8.28 8.05
N SER A 245 -2.79 -7.65 6.88
CA SER A 245 -2.71 -6.19 6.74
C SER A 245 -3.62 -5.68 5.63
N MET A 246 -4.08 -4.45 5.74
CA MET A 246 -4.74 -3.71 4.66
C MET A 246 -3.84 -2.55 4.24
N ASP A 247 -3.68 -2.34 2.93
CA ASP A 247 -3.15 -1.10 2.37
C ASP A 247 -4.25 -0.34 1.64
N PHE A 248 -4.31 0.97 1.86
CA PHE A 248 -5.22 1.85 1.15
C PHE A 248 -4.60 3.23 0.93
N ARG A 249 -5.08 3.92 -0.10
CA ARG A 249 -4.58 5.22 -0.52
C ARG A 249 -5.54 6.33 -0.14
N ILE A 250 -4.99 7.48 0.27
CA ILE A 250 -5.76 8.71 0.51
C ILE A 250 -5.12 9.91 -0.17
N ILE A 251 -5.92 10.89 -0.61
CA ILE A 251 -5.43 12.19 -1.10
C ILE A 251 -6.23 13.30 -0.42
N PRO A 252 -5.58 14.32 0.19
CA PRO A 252 -6.29 15.51 0.69
C PRO A 252 -7.23 16.08 -0.38
N VAL A 253 -8.44 16.48 0.01
CA VAL A 253 -9.46 16.96 -0.96
C VAL A 253 -8.93 18.13 -1.80
N ASP A 254 -8.25 19.09 -1.17
CA ASP A 254 -7.71 20.27 -1.87
C ASP A 254 -6.67 19.89 -2.95
N ASP A 255 -5.83 18.89 -2.67
CA ASP A 255 -4.85 18.38 -3.64
C ASP A 255 -5.56 17.62 -4.77
N TYR A 256 -6.49 16.74 -4.43
CA TYR A 256 -7.29 15.99 -5.41
C TYR A 256 -8.04 16.93 -6.37
N GLU A 257 -8.76 17.92 -5.84
CA GLU A 257 -9.50 18.89 -6.66
C GLU A 257 -8.56 19.70 -7.57
N SER A 258 -7.37 20.05 -7.08
CA SER A 258 -6.36 20.76 -7.85
C SER A 258 -5.80 19.91 -9.00
N ILE A 259 -5.55 18.62 -8.76
CA ILE A 259 -5.13 17.65 -9.78
C ILE A 259 -6.20 17.53 -10.88
N ILE A 260 -7.46 17.31 -10.49
CA ILE A 260 -8.57 17.17 -11.45
C ILE A 260 -8.77 18.44 -12.27
N LYS A 261 -8.69 19.62 -11.63
CA LYS A 261 -8.80 20.90 -12.32
C LYS A 261 -7.69 21.10 -13.35
N GLU A 262 -6.44 20.75 -13.02
CA GLU A 262 -5.33 20.83 -13.97
C GLU A 262 -5.53 19.89 -15.16
N LEU A 263 -5.96 18.64 -14.91
CA LEU A 263 -6.28 17.67 -15.97
C LEU A 263 -7.35 18.21 -16.93
N GLN A 264 -8.43 18.76 -16.39
CA GLN A 264 -9.50 19.35 -17.20
C GLN A 264 -9.01 20.50 -18.07
N LEU A 265 -8.15 21.38 -17.52
CA LEU A 265 -7.57 22.50 -18.27
C LEU A 265 -6.62 22.05 -19.38
N GLN A 266 -5.91 20.93 -19.19
CA GLN A 266 -4.99 20.36 -20.17
C GLN A 266 -5.68 19.43 -21.18
N GLY A 267 -6.95 19.08 -20.96
CA GLY A 267 -7.63 18.03 -21.73
C GLY A 267 -7.02 16.64 -21.51
N GLY A 268 -6.34 16.45 -20.38
CA GLY A 268 -5.68 15.21 -20.00
C GLY A 268 -6.66 14.17 -19.47
N ARG A 269 -6.18 12.93 -19.34
CA ARG A 269 -6.92 11.85 -18.67
C ARG A 269 -6.37 11.66 -17.25
N PRO A 270 -7.23 11.29 -16.28
CA PRO A 270 -6.75 10.84 -14.98
C PRO A 270 -5.74 9.71 -15.13
N ASN A 271 -4.84 9.59 -14.15
CA ASN A 271 -4.05 8.38 -14.02
C ASN A 271 -4.98 7.20 -13.75
N SER A 272 -4.51 5.98 -13.97
CA SER A 272 -5.31 4.78 -13.77
C SER A 272 -4.51 3.68 -13.10
N TYR A 273 -5.17 2.90 -12.26
CA TYR A 273 -4.62 1.69 -11.67
C TYR A 273 -5.54 0.52 -12.02
N GLU A 274 -4.99 -0.55 -12.60
CA GLU A 274 -5.73 -1.76 -13.01
C GLU A 274 -6.98 -1.49 -13.89
N GLY A 275 -6.97 -0.39 -14.66
CA GLY A 275 -8.05 0.00 -15.56
C GLY A 275 -9.09 0.94 -14.95
N GLU A 276 -8.99 1.24 -13.65
CA GLU A 276 -9.83 2.24 -12.98
C GLU A 276 -9.13 3.60 -12.97
N GLY A 277 -9.85 4.67 -13.30
CA GLY A 277 -9.34 6.02 -13.15
C GLY A 277 -9.15 6.38 -11.68
N LEU A 278 -8.06 7.06 -11.36
CA LEU A 278 -7.78 7.62 -10.03
C LEU A 278 -8.68 8.84 -9.76
N ILE A 279 -9.99 8.62 -9.74
CA ILE A 279 -11.06 9.59 -9.48
C ILE A 279 -12.14 9.03 -8.54
N LYS A 280 -12.91 9.92 -7.92
CA LYS A 280 -14.08 9.57 -7.10
C LYS A 280 -15.12 8.80 -7.91
N GLY A 281 -15.61 7.69 -7.36
CA GLY A 281 -16.61 6.81 -7.97
C GLY A 281 -16.02 5.70 -8.86
N GLU A 282 -14.72 5.77 -9.15
CA GLU A 282 -13.93 4.67 -9.70
C GLU A 282 -12.98 4.20 -8.59
N PHE A 283 -11.66 4.36 -8.73
CA PHE A 283 -10.69 3.91 -7.73
C PHE A 283 -10.91 4.52 -6.32
N TYR A 284 -11.26 5.81 -6.25
CA TYR A 284 -11.60 6.45 -4.98
C TYR A 284 -13.09 6.32 -4.70
N ASN A 285 -13.46 6.31 -3.42
CA ASN A 285 -14.85 6.32 -3.01
C ASN A 285 -15.57 7.56 -3.58
N ALA A 286 -16.85 7.40 -3.94
CA ALA A 286 -17.67 8.50 -4.42
C ALA A 286 -17.88 9.60 -3.37
N LEU A 287 -17.69 9.29 -2.10
CA LEU A 287 -17.76 10.20 -0.95
C LEU A 287 -16.37 10.43 -0.37
N THR A 288 -16.17 11.57 0.30
CA THR A 288 -14.96 11.82 1.10
C THR A 288 -15.03 11.11 2.45
N ALA A 289 -13.91 11.09 3.17
CA ALA A 289 -13.82 10.48 4.49
C ALA A 289 -14.80 11.10 5.50
N ARG A 290 -15.07 12.41 5.42
CA ARG A 290 -16.05 13.06 6.30
C ARG A 290 -17.50 12.78 5.92
N GLU A 291 -17.77 12.50 4.64
CA GLU A 291 -19.11 12.25 4.11
C GLU A 291 -19.60 10.82 4.34
N VAL A 292 -18.68 9.85 4.36
CA VAL A 292 -19.02 8.41 4.23
C VAL A 292 -19.88 7.83 5.37
N VAL A 293 -19.77 8.36 6.59
CA VAL A 293 -20.56 7.91 7.76
C VAL A 293 -21.82 8.76 8.02
N SER A 294 -22.05 9.81 7.24
CA SER A 294 -23.22 10.69 7.38
C SER A 294 -24.45 10.16 6.61
N ARG A 295 -24.40 8.91 6.14
CA ARG A 295 -25.47 8.19 5.43
C ARG A 295 -25.67 6.82 6.07
#